data_AF-A0A8T3REG0-F1
#
_entry.id   AF-A0A8T3REG0-F1
#
_cell.length_a   1.000
_cell.length_b   1.000
_cell.length_c   1.000
_cell.angle_alpha   90.00
_cell.angle_beta   90.00
_cell.angle_gamma   90.00
#
_symmetry.space_group_name_H-M   'P 1'
#
loop_
_entity.id
_entity.type
_entity.pdbx_description
1 polymer ?
#
loop_
_entity_poly.entity_id
_entity_poly.type
_entity_poly.pdbx_seq_one_letter_code
_entity_poly.pdbx_strand_id
1 'polypeptide(L)'
;MLRDAVRLGDRRHVLAPESYARRKAKLHQRLDDLIDSPFDDADATRLIKRLRRHRKELFTFLDHDHVSPYNNHAEQQMRPAVLTRKISQQNRSEEGAQAHAILMTHFRSAELQGLNPVQYVLQLAQTALTTKPTRTRDPDDLKKAA
;
A
#
# COMPACT_ATOMS: atom_id res chain seq x y z
N MET A 1 2.88 -21.35 -7.71
CA MET A 1 3.48 -20.69 -6.53
C MET A 1 2.48 -19.76 -5.84
N LEU A 2 2.10 -18.60 -6.42
CA LEU A 2 1.21 -17.64 -5.74
C LEU A 2 -0.16 -18.23 -5.35
N ARG A 3 -0.81 -18.95 -6.26
CA ARG A 3 -2.06 -19.69 -5.95
C ARG A 3 -1.89 -20.70 -4.82
N ASP A 4 -0.71 -21.32 -4.72
CA ASP A 4 -0.41 -22.29 -3.67
C ASP A 4 -0.24 -21.59 -2.31
N ALA A 5 0.32 -20.37 -2.31
CA ALA A 5 0.42 -19.53 -1.12
C ALA A 5 -0.96 -19.11 -0.62
N VAL A 6 -1.85 -18.64 -1.51
CA VAL A 6 -3.24 -18.30 -1.13
C VAL A 6 -3.95 -19.52 -0.53
N ARG A 7 -3.91 -20.67 -1.21
CA ARG A 7 -4.49 -21.93 -0.71
C ARG A 7 -3.91 -22.39 0.63
N LEU A 8 -2.63 -22.11 0.88
CA LEU A 8 -2.01 -22.41 2.17
C LEU A 8 -2.57 -21.50 3.27
N GLY A 9 -2.70 -20.20 2.98
CA GLY A 9 -3.34 -19.23 3.87
C GLY A 9 -4.76 -19.64 4.26
N ASP A 10 -5.59 -20.02 3.28
CA ASP A 10 -6.97 -20.48 3.50
C ASP A 10 -7.06 -21.71 4.42
N ARG A 11 -5.98 -22.51 4.50
CA ARG A 11 -5.91 -23.76 5.29
C ARG A 11 -5.15 -23.60 6.60
N ARG A 12 -4.79 -22.38 7.00
CA ARG A 12 -4.00 -22.10 8.22
C ARG A 12 -4.54 -22.82 9.46
N HIS A 13 -5.85 -22.74 9.71
CA HIS A 13 -6.48 -23.31 10.90
C HIS A 13 -6.78 -24.81 10.80
N VAL A 14 -6.60 -25.41 9.63
CA VAL A 14 -6.91 -26.84 9.37
C VAL A 14 -5.64 -27.70 9.40
N LEU A 15 -4.48 -27.12 9.08
CA LEU A 15 -3.22 -27.85 9.01
C LEU A 15 -2.51 -27.89 10.36
N ALA A 16 -1.86 -29.01 10.66
CA ALA A 16 -0.93 -29.10 11.77
C ALA A 16 0.19 -28.05 11.62
N PRO A 17 0.64 -27.39 12.71
CA PRO A 17 1.62 -26.30 12.66
C PRO A 17 2.90 -26.64 11.90
N GLU A 18 3.45 -27.84 12.11
CA GLU A 18 4.65 -28.31 11.42
C GLU A 18 4.46 -28.45 9.91
N SER A 19 3.29 -28.98 9.50
CA SER A 19 2.95 -29.12 8.08
C SER A 19 2.75 -27.76 7.41
N TYR A 20 2.17 -26.79 8.13
CA TYR A 20 2.03 -25.42 7.67
C TYR A 20 3.40 -24.76 7.48
N ALA A 21 4.26 -24.81 8.50
CA ALA A 21 5.61 -24.25 8.47
C ALA A 21 6.45 -24.84 7.34
N ARG A 22 6.43 -26.17 7.15
CA ARG A 22 7.13 -26.85 6.06
C ARG A 22 6.65 -26.40 4.68
N ARG A 23 5.33 -26.28 4.49
CA ARG A 23 4.75 -25.81 3.21
C ARG A 23 5.09 -24.35 2.94
N LYS A 24 5.07 -23.50 3.98
CA LYS A 24 5.51 -22.11 3.90
C LYS A 24 6.98 -22.02 3.49
N ALA A 25 7.87 -22.78 4.14
CA ALA A 25 9.29 -22.81 3.79
C ALA A 25 9.51 -23.23 2.32
N LYS A 26 8.75 -24.23 1.84
CA LYS A 26 8.80 -24.65 0.43
C LYS A 26 8.36 -23.55 -0.54
N LEU A 27 7.44 -22.66 -0.16
CA LEU A 27 7.06 -21.51 -0.98
C LEU A 27 8.17 -20.47 -1.05
N HIS A 28 8.85 -20.20 0.07
CA HIS A 28 10.01 -19.31 0.08
C HIS A 28 11.15 -19.88 -0.78
N GLN A 29 11.45 -21.17 -0.66
CA GLN A 29 12.49 -21.80 -1.50
C GLN A 29 12.17 -21.66 -2.99
N ARG A 30 10.92 -21.94 -3.40
CA ARG A 30 10.51 -21.76 -4.80
C ARG A 30 10.62 -20.32 -5.30
N LEU A 31 10.44 -19.34 -4.41
CA LEU A 31 10.64 -17.93 -4.73
C LEU A 31 12.13 -17.62 -4.92
N ASP A 32 12.99 -18.20 -4.08
CA ASP A 32 14.45 -18.05 -4.17
C ASP A 32 14.98 -18.63 -5.46
N ASP A 33 14.58 -19.87 -5.77
CA ASP A 33 14.96 -20.55 -7.02
C ASP A 33 14.54 -19.73 -8.24
N LEU A 34 13.35 -19.10 -8.20
CA LEU A 34 12.88 -18.21 -9.26
C LEU A 34 13.71 -16.92 -9.36
N ILE A 35 14.07 -16.33 -8.22
CA ILE A 35 14.87 -15.10 -8.16
C ILE A 35 16.30 -15.34 -8.66
N ASP A 36 16.85 -16.51 -8.39
CA ASP A 36 18.24 -16.88 -8.72
C ASP A 36 18.37 -17.50 -10.12
N SER A 37 17.24 -17.76 -10.79
CA SER A 37 17.23 -18.21 -12.18
C SER A 37 17.78 -17.13 -13.12
N PRO A 38 18.55 -17.50 -14.15
CA PRO A 38 19.01 -16.55 -15.16
C PRO A 38 17.86 -16.14 -16.07
N PHE A 39 17.80 -14.84 -16.40
CA PHE A 39 16.87 -14.29 -17.39
C PHE A 39 17.60 -13.32 -18.30
N ASP A 40 17.45 -13.50 -19.61
CA ASP A 40 18.08 -12.64 -20.63
C ASP A 40 17.22 -11.42 -20.98
N ASP A 41 15.90 -11.51 -20.73
CA ASP A 41 14.96 -10.44 -21.02
C ASP A 41 15.06 -9.29 -19.99
N ALA A 42 14.99 -8.05 -20.48
CA ALA A 42 15.16 -6.86 -19.66
C ALA A 42 13.99 -6.65 -18.68
N ASP A 43 12.75 -6.94 -19.11
CA ASP A 43 11.56 -6.84 -18.28
C ASP A 43 11.53 -7.92 -17.20
N ALA A 44 11.91 -9.15 -17.56
CA ALA A 44 12.10 -10.25 -16.62
C ALA A 44 13.16 -9.89 -15.57
N THR A 45 14.31 -9.36 -15.99
CA THR A 45 15.37 -8.89 -15.08
C THR A 45 14.87 -7.82 -14.12
N ARG A 46 14.09 -6.84 -14.61
CA ARG A 46 13.48 -5.80 -13.78
C ARG A 46 12.49 -6.40 -12.78
N LEU A 47 11.68 -7.36 -13.19
CA LEU A 47 10.74 -8.07 -12.31
C LEU A 47 11.48 -8.85 -11.23
N ILE A 48 12.53 -9.61 -11.57
CA ILE A 48 13.35 -10.34 -10.60
C ILE A 48 14.01 -9.39 -9.60
N LYS A 49 14.57 -8.26 -10.05
CA LYS A 49 15.11 -7.24 -9.14
C LYS A 49 14.07 -6.75 -8.13
N ARG A 50 12.82 -6.57 -8.57
CA ARG A 50 11.71 -6.17 -7.69
C ARG A 50 11.31 -7.29 -6.73
N LEU A 51 11.21 -8.54 -7.21
CA LEU A 51 10.92 -9.70 -6.37
C LEU A 51 12.01 -9.92 -5.31
N ARG A 52 13.29 -9.77 -5.68
CA ARG A 52 14.42 -9.83 -4.74
C ARG A 52 14.32 -8.76 -3.66
N ARG A 53 13.99 -7.52 -4.03
CA ARG A 53 13.80 -6.41 -3.07
C ARG A 53 12.69 -6.70 -2.06
N HIS A 54 11.55 -7.22 -2.51
CA HIS A 54 10.37 -7.46 -1.66
C HIS A 54 10.20 -8.93 -1.25
N ARG A 55 11.27 -9.73 -1.34
CA ARG A 55 11.26 -11.19 -1.10
C ARG A 55 10.67 -11.54 0.26
N LYS A 56 10.99 -10.76 1.29
CA LYS A 56 10.53 -10.97 2.67
C LYS A 56 9.06 -10.59 2.88
N GLU A 57 8.50 -9.75 2.01
CA GLU A 57 7.15 -9.16 2.16
C GLU A 57 6.09 -9.90 1.35
N LEU A 58 6.48 -10.66 0.31
CA LEU A 58 5.54 -11.26 -0.64
C LEU A 58 4.53 -12.23 0.01
N PHE A 59 4.94 -12.89 1.09
CA PHE A 59 4.14 -13.89 1.80
C PHE A 59 3.80 -13.48 3.23
N THR A 60 3.84 -12.18 3.58
CA THR A 60 3.51 -11.68 4.92
C THR A 60 2.14 -12.14 5.43
N PHE A 61 1.16 -12.30 4.55
CA PHE A 61 -0.16 -12.84 4.89
C PHE A 61 -0.13 -14.28 5.42
N LEU A 62 0.94 -15.04 5.15
CA LEU A 62 1.15 -16.37 5.74
C LEU A 62 1.64 -16.31 7.19
N ASP A 63 2.06 -15.15 7.67
CA ASP A 63 2.46 -14.91 9.06
C ASP A 63 1.39 -14.18 9.87
N HIS A 64 0.66 -13.28 9.22
CA HIS A 64 -0.32 -12.42 9.88
C HIS A 64 -1.72 -12.69 9.33
N ASP A 65 -2.61 -13.18 10.19
CA ASP A 65 -3.96 -13.60 9.81
C ASP A 65 -4.85 -12.45 9.30
N HIS A 66 -4.63 -11.24 9.82
CA HIS A 66 -5.38 -10.04 9.43
C HIS A 66 -4.85 -9.39 8.14
N VAL A 67 -3.78 -9.91 7.54
CA VAL A 67 -3.23 -9.38 6.29
C VAL A 67 -3.84 -10.16 5.12
N SER A 68 -4.52 -9.45 4.23
CA SER A 68 -5.08 -10.05 3.02
C SER A 68 -3.98 -10.40 2.00
N PRO A 69 -4.06 -11.56 1.32
CA PRO A 69 -3.20 -11.84 0.16
C PRO A 69 -3.55 -10.97 -1.07
N TYR A 70 -4.67 -10.24 -1.03
CA TYR A 70 -5.16 -9.43 -2.14
C TYR A 70 -4.98 -7.94 -1.90
N ASN A 71 -4.63 -7.21 -2.95
CA ASN A 71 -4.48 -5.75 -2.94
C ASN A 71 -5.83 -4.99 -3.06
N ASN A 72 -6.95 -5.71 -3.13
CA ASN A 72 -8.28 -5.15 -3.41
C ASN A 72 -8.63 -3.99 -2.47
N HIS A 73 -8.31 -4.13 -1.18
CA HIS A 73 -8.61 -3.10 -0.19
C HIS A 73 -7.87 -1.79 -0.51
N ALA A 74 -6.55 -1.85 -0.73
CA ALA A 74 -5.74 -0.68 -1.04
C ALA A 74 -6.14 -0.05 -2.39
N GLU A 75 -6.40 -0.85 -3.41
CA GLU A 75 -6.93 -0.35 -4.69
C GLU A 75 -8.26 0.37 -4.51
N GLN A 76 -9.17 -0.21 -3.73
CA GLN A 76 -10.45 0.41 -3.42
C GLN A 76 -10.27 1.72 -2.65
N GLN A 77 -9.29 1.83 -1.74
CA GLN A 77 -8.98 3.09 -1.04
C GLN A 77 -8.50 4.18 -2.01
N MET A 78 -7.70 3.83 -3.02
CA MET A 78 -7.12 4.79 -3.97
C MET A 78 -8.09 5.21 -5.08
N ARG A 79 -9.06 4.37 -5.43
CA ARG A 79 -10.01 4.60 -6.54
C ARG A 79 -10.71 5.96 -6.50
N PRO A 80 -11.27 6.44 -5.37
CA PRO A 80 -11.94 7.73 -5.31
C PRO A 80 -11.04 8.88 -5.81
N ALA A 81 -9.81 8.98 -5.31
CA ALA A 81 -8.87 10.02 -5.72
C ALA A 81 -8.49 9.93 -7.21
N VAL A 82 -8.29 8.71 -7.72
CA VAL A 82 -7.95 8.50 -9.13
C VAL A 82 -9.12 8.87 -10.05
N LEU A 83 -10.36 8.50 -9.68
CA LEU A 83 -11.56 8.80 -10.44
C LEU A 83 -11.86 10.31 -10.43
N THR A 84 -11.81 10.96 -9.27
CA THR A 84 -11.96 12.41 -9.15
C THR A 84 -10.95 13.14 -10.04
N ARG A 85 -9.67 12.76 -9.96
CA ARG A 85 -8.62 13.33 -10.81
C ARG A 85 -8.91 13.16 -12.30
N LYS A 86 -9.42 11.99 -12.69
CA LYS A 86 -9.76 11.70 -14.09
C LYS A 86 -10.92 12.55 -14.59
N ILE A 87 -11.99 12.67 -13.80
CA ILE A 87 -13.19 13.44 -14.15
C ILE A 87 -12.87 14.94 -14.20
N SER A 88 -12.00 15.43 -13.31
CA SER A 88 -11.55 16.83 -13.26
C SER A 88 -10.45 17.19 -14.26
N GLN A 89 -10.24 16.39 -15.32
CA GLN A 89 -9.24 16.64 -16.38
C GLN A 89 -7.78 16.70 -15.88
N GLN A 90 -7.43 15.88 -14.89
CA GLN A 90 -6.10 15.81 -14.27
C GLN A 90 -5.69 17.08 -13.52
N ASN A 91 -4.60 16.98 -12.77
CA ASN A 91 -3.99 18.13 -12.12
C ASN A 91 -3.11 18.87 -13.14
N ARG A 92 -3.22 20.20 -13.20
CA ARG A 92 -2.49 21.04 -14.17
C ARG A 92 -1.30 21.80 -13.55
N SER A 93 -1.13 21.70 -12.23
CA SER A 93 0.03 22.23 -11.51
C SER A 93 0.39 21.30 -10.34
N GLU A 94 1.63 21.42 -9.85
CA GLU A 94 2.10 20.65 -8.71
C GLU A 94 1.35 21.03 -7.43
N GLU A 95 1.09 22.33 -7.23
CA GLU A 95 0.31 22.84 -6.09
C GLU A 95 -1.11 22.26 -6.10
N GLY A 96 -1.74 22.17 -7.28
CA GLY A 96 -3.05 21.56 -7.43
C GLY A 96 -3.02 20.06 -7.16
N ALA A 97 -1.95 19.37 -7.56
CA ALA A 97 -1.77 17.96 -7.26
C ALA A 97 -1.59 17.70 -5.76
N GLN A 98 -0.80 18.53 -5.08
CA GLN A 98 -0.59 18.46 -3.64
C GLN A 98 -1.87 18.75 -2.87
N ALA A 99 -2.60 19.82 -3.22
CA ALA A 99 -3.87 20.16 -2.60
C ALA A 99 -4.89 19.02 -2.74
N HIS A 100 -4.98 18.42 -3.94
CA HIS A 100 -5.84 17.27 -4.19
C HIS A 100 -5.44 16.06 -3.32
N ALA A 101 -4.15 15.73 -3.23
CA ALA A 101 -3.66 14.63 -2.41
C ALA A 101 -3.98 14.81 -0.92
N ILE A 102 -3.79 16.02 -0.39
CA ILE A 102 -4.11 16.37 1.01
C ILE A 102 -5.61 16.23 1.26
N LEU A 103 -6.44 16.86 0.42
CA LEU A 103 -7.90 16.80 0.56
C LEU A 103 -8.39 15.36 0.50
N MET A 104 -7.94 14.58 -0.47
CA MET A 104 -8.39 13.19 -0.62
C MET A 104 -7.98 12.30 0.56
N THR A 105 -6.83 12.57 1.16
CA THR A 105 -6.41 11.89 2.39
C THR A 105 -7.37 12.18 3.54
N HIS A 106 -7.76 13.44 3.74
CA HIS A 106 -8.72 13.81 4.80
C HIS A 106 -10.13 13.29 4.54
N PHE A 107 -10.65 13.44 3.31
CA PHE A 107 -11.96 12.88 2.94
C PHE A 107 -11.99 11.37 3.18
N ARG A 108 -10.95 10.65 2.73
CA ARG A 108 -10.89 9.19 2.90
C ARG A 108 -10.79 8.78 4.36
N SER A 109 -10.00 9.51 5.15
CA SER A 109 -9.86 9.25 6.59
C SER A 109 -11.19 9.41 7.32
N ALA A 110 -11.97 10.45 6.98
CA ALA A 110 -13.29 10.67 7.55
C ALA A 110 -14.30 9.58 7.16
N GLU A 111 -14.32 9.17 5.88
CA GLU A 111 -15.16 8.07 5.41
C GLU A 111 -14.86 6.76 6.14
N LEU A 112 -13.58 6.43 6.32
CA LEU A 112 -13.15 5.22 7.03
C LEU A 112 -13.54 5.23 8.52
N GLN A 113 -13.66 6.42 9.12
CA GLN A 113 -14.13 6.61 10.50
C GLN A 113 -15.66 6.71 10.62
N GLY A 114 -16.40 6.64 9.50
CA GLY A 114 -17.86 6.77 9.50
C GLY A 114 -18.35 8.21 9.76
N LEU A 115 -17.49 9.22 9.54
CA LEU A 115 -17.83 10.63 9.73
C LEU A 115 -18.39 11.24 8.44
N ASN A 116 -19.14 12.35 8.56
CA ASN A 116 -19.48 13.17 7.39
C ASN A 116 -18.20 13.85 6.88
N PRO A 117 -17.74 13.52 5.67
CA PRO A 117 -16.38 13.85 5.28
C PRO A 117 -16.25 15.33 4.86
N VAL A 118 -17.35 15.96 4.40
CA VAL A 118 -17.41 17.41 4.12
C VAL A 118 -17.34 18.21 5.41
N GLN A 119 -18.14 17.84 6.41
CA GLN A 119 -18.11 18.52 7.72
C GLN A 119 -16.76 18.38 8.40
N TYR A 120 -16.16 17.18 8.34
CA TYR A 120 -14.83 16.92 8.90
C TYR A 120 -13.75 17.81 8.28
N VAL A 121 -13.68 17.87 6.94
CA VAL A 121 -12.70 18.72 6.24
C VAL A 121 -12.95 20.21 6.52
N LEU A 122 -14.21 20.65 6.58
CA LEU A 122 -14.55 22.03 6.93
C LEU A 122 -14.08 22.39 8.35
N GLN A 123 -14.32 21.51 9.33
CA GLN A 123 -13.86 21.71 10.71
C GLN A 123 -12.33 21.75 10.80
N LEU A 124 -11.62 20.88 10.07
CA LEU A 124 -10.15 20.93 9.98
C LEU A 124 -9.66 22.26 9.43
N ALA A 125 -10.27 22.74 8.33
CA ALA A 125 -9.91 24.02 7.72
C ALA A 125 -10.17 25.20 8.66
N GLN A 126 -11.33 25.24 9.32
CA GLN A 126 -11.66 26.26 10.32
C GLN A 126 -10.67 26.26 11.48
N THR A 127 -10.35 25.08 12.01
CA THR A 127 -9.38 24.92 13.10
C THR A 127 -8.02 25.48 12.68
N ALA A 128 -7.52 25.09 11.50
CA ALA A 128 -6.23 25.53 10.97
C ALA A 128 -6.13 27.06 10.75
N LEU A 129 -7.26 27.73 10.51
CA LEU A 129 -7.32 29.20 10.38
C LEU A 129 -7.33 29.89 11.76
N THR A 130 -7.85 29.25 12.80
CA THR A 130 -7.96 29.81 14.16
C THR A 130 -6.73 29.59 15.02
N THR A 131 -6.04 28.45 14.86
CA THR A 131 -4.72 28.25 15.47
C THR A 131 -3.67 28.99 14.65
N LYS A 132 -2.92 29.91 15.28
CA LYS A 132 -1.71 30.48 14.65
C LYS A 132 -0.87 29.31 14.10
N PRO A 133 -0.36 29.39 12.86
CA PRO A 133 0.33 28.26 12.26
C PRO A 133 1.51 27.88 13.16
N THR A 134 1.43 26.70 13.77
CA THR A 134 2.62 26.06 14.32
C THR A 134 3.47 25.76 13.11
N ARG A 135 4.54 26.55 12.95
CA ARG A 135 5.55 26.51 11.88
C ARG A 135 5.44 25.21 11.09
N THR A 136 4.80 25.27 9.92
CA THR A 136 4.86 24.18 8.95
C THR A 136 6.34 23.91 8.71
N ARG A 137 6.81 22.71 9.06
CA ARG A 137 8.18 22.30 8.70
C ARG A 137 8.32 22.51 7.20
N ASP A 138 9.37 23.24 6.83
CA ASP A 138 9.68 23.53 5.45
C ASP A 138 9.90 22.18 4.72
N PRO A 139 9.40 21.98 3.49
CA PRO A 139 9.72 20.77 2.72
C PRO A 139 11.22 20.44 2.66
N ASP A 140 12.10 21.43 2.81
CA ASP A 140 13.55 21.22 2.91
C ASP A 140 14.03 20.64 4.26
N ASP A 141 13.23 20.74 5.33
CA ASP A 141 13.48 20.08 6.62
C ASP A 141 13.36 18.55 6.52
N LEU A 142 12.68 18.04 5.49
CA LEU A 142 12.53 16.59 5.23
C LEU A 142 13.68 15.99 4.40
N LYS A 143 14.57 16.82 3.83
CA LYS A 143 15.66 16.36 2.94
C LYS A 143 17.01 16.15 3.66
N LYS A 144 17.12 16.46 4.96
CA LYS A 144 18.39 16.34 5.73
C LYS A 144 18.44 15.16 6.70
N ALA A 145 17.80 14.05 6.35
CA ALA A 145 18.04 12.77 6.98
C ALA A 145 18.48 11.75 5.91
N ALA A 146 19.72 11.89 5.47
CA ALA A 146 20.51 10.86 4.79
C ALA A 146 21.94 10.96 5.29
#